data_AF-A0A2J5P8K5-F1
#
_entry.id   AF-A0A2J5P8K5-F1
#
_cell.length_a   1.000
_cell.length_b   1.000
_cell.length_c   1.000
_cell.angle_alpha   90.00
_cell.angle_beta   90.00
_cell.angle_gamma   90.00
#
_symmetry.space_group_name_H-M   'P 1'
#
loop_
_entity.id
_entity.type
_entity.pdbx_description
1 polymer ?
#
loop_
_entity_poly.entity_id
_entity_poly.type
_entity_poly.pdbx_seq_one_letter_code
_entity_poly.pdbx_strand_id
1 'polypeptide(L)'
;LTLQAGESEYFKFYYHGPKDDRERYYRVSFREIPTRNYVMRNKSGTEVSMDPVVVMDTILVVRPREVRFKWAYDRAAGTVSNTGNTWFKLLIKPGCDTTEEEGDAWYLRPGDVVRQASLRQPGNHYIIYNDKFIKMTKDCPVN
;
A
#
# COMPACT_ATOMS: atom_id res chain seq x y z
N LEU A 1 8.76 0.23 -24.48
CA LEU A 1 7.38 0.69 -24.70
C LEU A 1 7.45 2.18 -25.00
N THR A 2 6.66 2.65 -25.96
CA THR A 2 6.52 4.08 -26.27
C THR A 2 5.07 4.44 -26.07
N LEU A 3 4.80 5.47 -25.27
CA LEU A 3 3.46 5.99 -25.01
C LEU A 3 3.37 7.39 -25.62
N GLN A 4 2.34 7.66 -26.41
CA GLN A 4 2.02 9.02 -26.84
C GLN A 4 1.30 9.79 -25.74
N ALA A 5 1.18 11.11 -25.92
CA ALA A 5 0.44 11.95 -24.99
C ALA A 5 -1.01 11.47 -24.85
N GLY A 6 -1.45 11.22 -23.61
CA GLY A 6 -2.78 10.74 -23.29
C GLY A 6 -2.99 9.23 -23.47
N GLU A 7 -1.99 8.49 -23.95
CA GLU A 7 -2.07 7.02 -24.03
C GLU A 7 -1.82 6.37 -22.67
N SER A 8 -2.30 5.15 -22.54
CA SER A 8 -2.12 4.29 -21.37
C SER A 8 -1.85 2.87 -21.85
N GLU A 9 -1.05 2.12 -21.09
CA GLU A 9 -0.75 0.72 -21.40
C GLU A 9 -0.85 -0.14 -20.15
N TYR A 10 -1.19 -1.42 -20.35
CA TYR A 10 -1.31 -2.41 -19.29
C TYR A 10 -0.05 -3.25 -19.15
N PHE A 11 0.40 -3.44 -17.91
CA PHE A 11 1.47 -4.36 -17.57
C PHE A 11 0.88 -5.61 -16.89
N LYS A 12 1.28 -6.79 -17.36
CA LYS A 12 0.94 -8.07 -16.72
C LYS A 12 2.15 -8.61 -15.97
N PHE A 13 1.98 -8.87 -14.68
CA PHE A 13 3.01 -9.49 -13.85
C PHE A 13 2.69 -10.97 -13.66
N TYR A 14 3.65 -11.83 -13.99
CA TYR A 14 3.53 -13.27 -13.80
C TYR A 14 4.53 -13.72 -12.73
N TYR A 15 4.02 -14.30 -11.65
CA TYR A 15 4.86 -14.87 -10.60
C TYR A 15 4.99 -16.39 -10.77
N HIS A 16 6.19 -16.83 -11.14
CA HIS A 16 6.55 -18.25 -11.29
C HIS A 16 7.41 -18.78 -10.14
N GLY A 17 7.53 -18.04 -9.05
CA GLY A 17 8.29 -18.49 -7.88
C GLY A 17 7.59 -19.60 -7.07
N PRO A 18 8.22 -20.01 -5.96
CA PRO A 18 7.77 -21.15 -5.16
C PRO A 18 6.31 -21.07 -4.70
N LYS A 19 5.73 -22.26 -4.49
CA LYS A 19 4.40 -22.46 -3.91
C LYS A 19 4.53 -22.70 -2.40
N ASP A 20 5.00 -21.71 -1.66
CA ASP A 20 5.29 -21.87 -0.23
C ASP A 20 4.49 -20.90 0.64
N ASP A 21 4.85 -20.86 1.92
CA ASP A 21 4.21 -20.10 2.97
C ASP A 21 4.86 -18.73 3.23
N ARG A 22 5.64 -18.22 2.27
CA ARG A 22 6.39 -16.97 2.38
C ARG A 22 5.82 -15.85 1.49
N GLU A 23 5.49 -14.73 2.10
CA GLU A 23 5.18 -13.48 1.39
C GLU A 23 6.44 -12.84 0.79
N ARG A 24 6.32 -12.25 -0.40
CA ARG A 24 7.44 -11.64 -1.13
C ARG A 24 7.09 -10.25 -1.62
N TYR A 25 8.09 -9.37 -1.55
CA TYR A 25 7.95 -7.97 -1.93
C TYR A 25 8.91 -7.67 -3.08
N TYR A 26 8.38 -7.09 -4.13
CA TYR A 26 9.14 -6.67 -5.30
C TYR A 26 8.95 -5.18 -5.47
N ARG A 27 10.04 -4.47 -5.72
CA ARG A 27 9.98 -3.09 -6.22
C ARG A 27 9.88 -3.15 -7.74
N VAL A 28 8.87 -2.51 -8.29
CA VAL A 28 8.71 -2.34 -9.74
C VAL A 28 8.99 -0.89 -10.04
N SER A 29 10.02 -0.64 -10.85
CA SER A 29 10.47 0.70 -11.22
C SER A 29 10.17 0.95 -12.69
N PHE A 30 9.36 1.97 -12.97
CA PHE A 30 9.10 2.46 -14.31
C PHE A 30 10.00 3.67 -14.55
N ARG A 31 11.01 3.51 -15.39
CA ARG A 31 11.92 4.58 -15.78
C ARG A 31 11.54 5.12 -17.15
N GLU A 32 11.28 6.41 -17.22
CA GLU A 32 11.09 7.11 -18.48
C GLU A 32 12.43 7.26 -19.21
N ILE A 33 12.42 7.06 -20.53
CA ILE A 33 13.54 7.40 -21.40
C ILE A 33 13.15 8.70 -22.13
N PRO A 34 13.84 9.82 -21.87
CA PRO A 34 13.52 11.10 -22.49
C PRO A 34 13.61 11.00 -24.01
N THR A 35 12.66 11.60 -24.71
CA THR A 35 12.63 11.59 -26.18
C THR A 35 13.42 12.74 -26.81
N ARG A 36 13.76 13.78 -26.03
CA ARG A 36 14.50 14.97 -26.49
C ARG A 36 15.35 15.56 -25.38
N ASN A 37 16.51 16.09 -25.76
CA ASN A 37 17.36 16.89 -24.90
C ASN A 37 16.88 18.35 -24.90
N TYR A 38 16.66 18.92 -23.70
CA TYR A 38 16.25 20.31 -23.55
C TYR A 38 17.49 21.20 -23.50
N VAL A 39 17.73 21.92 -24.59
CA VAL A 39 18.81 22.89 -24.70
C VAL A 39 18.26 24.31 -24.55
N MET A 40 18.67 25.00 -23.49
CA MET A 40 18.37 26.41 -23.25
C MET A 40 19.61 27.26 -23.56
N ARG A 41 19.43 28.31 -24.37
CA ARG A 41 20.51 29.24 -24.73
C ARG A 41 20.18 30.63 -24.21
N ASN A 42 21.07 31.23 -23.42
CA ASN A 42 20.88 32.62 -22.96
C ASN A 42 21.37 33.62 -24.02
N LYS A 43 20.99 34.91 -23.87
CA LYS A 43 21.40 35.99 -24.79
C LYS A 43 22.92 36.21 -24.85
N SER A 44 23.66 35.71 -23.85
CA SER A 44 25.12 35.77 -23.72
C SER A 44 25.84 34.61 -24.43
N GLY A 45 25.10 33.68 -25.05
CA GLY A 45 25.68 32.52 -25.76
C GLY A 45 25.98 31.31 -24.88
N THR A 46 25.68 31.36 -23.58
CA THR A 46 25.80 30.20 -22.68
C THR A 46 24.68 29.20 -22.98
N GLU A 47 25.06 27.93 -23.17
CA GLU A 47 24.17 26.82 -23.45
C GLU A 47 24.06 25.93 -22.20
N VAL A 48 22.83 25.64 -21.78
CA VAL A 48 22.52 24.71 -20.69
C VAL A 48 21.68 23.60 -21.27
N SER A 49 22.17 22.37 -21.20
CA SER A 49 21.47 21.15 -21.64
C SER A 49 20.95 20.39 -20.43
N MET A 50 19.70 19.90 -20.51
CA MET A 50 19.02 19.17 -19.45
C MET A 50 18.23 17.99 -20.02
N ASP A 51 18.45 16.81 -19.44
CA ASP A 51 17.71 15.58 -19.74
C ASP A 51 16.96 15.10 -18.48
N PRO A 52 15.71 15.55 -18.23
CA PRO A 52 14.96 15.13 -17.05
C PRO A 52 14.53 13.66 -17.20
N VAL A 53 14.86 12.83 -16.20
CA VAL A 53 14.43 11.41 -16.14
C VAL A 53 13.47 11.23 -14.98
N VAL A 54 12.27 10.74 -15.25
CA VAL A 54 11.29 10.38 -14.22
C VAL A 54 11.38 8.88 -13.93
N VAL A 55 11.38 8.52 -12.66
CA VAL A 55 11.29 7.13 -12.20
C VAL A 55 10.12 7.00 -11.23
N MET A 56 9.18 6.11 -11.53
CA MET A 56 8.07 5.76 -10.65
C MET A 56 8.32 4.39 -10.02
N ASP A 57 8.41 4.34 -8.70
CA ASP A 57 8.56 3.11 -7.94
C ASP A 57 7.20 2.69 -7.34
N THR A 58 6.83 1.43 -7.53
CA THR A 58 5.69 0.79 -6.86
C THR A 58 6.11 -0.52 -6.19
N ILE A 59 5.31 -0.97 -5.23
CA ILE A 59 5.53 -2.23 -4.51
C ILE A 59 4.51 -3.25 -4.99
N LEU A 60 5.00 -4.37 -5.53
CA LEU A 60 4.22 -5.56 -5.81
C LEU A 60 4.40 -6.55 -4.67
N VAL A 61 3.30 -6.92 -4.02
CA VAL A 61 3.30 -7.94 -2.96
C VAL A 61 2.72 -9.24 -3.48
N VAL A 62 3.52 -10.30 -3.44
CA VAL A 62 3.10 -11.66 -3.77
C VAL A 62 2.79 -12.37 -2.46
N ARG A 63 1.51 -12.67 -2.25
CA ARG A 63 1.04 -13.42 -1.07
C ARG A 63 1.51 -14.89 -1.13
N PRO A 64 1.73 -15.53 0.03
CA PRO A 64 2.06 -16.95 0.08
C PRO A 64 0.93 -17.79 -0.54
N ARG A 65 1.27 -18.94 -1.11
CA ARG A 65 0.25 -19.86 -1.63
C ARG A 65 -0.40 -20.66 -0.51
N GLU A 66 0.36 -20.92 0.57
CA GLU A 66 -0.14 -21.48 1.81
C GLU A 66 -0.44 -20.36 2.81
N VAL A 67 -1.63 -19.77 2.68
CA VAL A 67 -2.03 -18.60 3.46
C VAL A 67 -2.42 -18.99 4.89
N ARG A 68 -1.86 -18.27 5.85
CA ARG A 68 -2.26 -18.23 7.26
C ARG A 68 -2.62 -16.79 7.61
N PHE A 69 -3.85 -16.40 7.32
CA PHE A 69 -4.38 -15.10 7.69
C PHE A 69 -4.79 -15.11 9.16
N LYS A 70 -3.96 -14.50 10.02
CA LYS A 70 -4.17 -14.42 11.47
C LYS A 70 -3.74 -13.05 11.98
N TRP A 71 -4.43 -12.58 13.00
CA TRP A 71 -4.15 -11.32 13.68
C TRP A 71 -4.57 -11.44 15.14
N ALA A 72 -4.00 -10.60 15.99
CA ALA A 72 -4.42 -10.45 17.37
C ALA A 72 -4.71 -8.98 17.68
N TYR A 73 -5.71 -8.76 18.51
CA TYR A 73 -6.11 -7.44 18.97
C TYR A 73 -6.15 -7.42 20.48
N ASP A 74 -5.41 -6.49 21.07
CA ASP A 74 -5.41 -6.21 22.49
C ASP A 74 -5.94 -4.80 22.71
N ARG A 75 -7.19 -4.70 23.17
CA ARG A 75 -7.86 -3.43 23.47
C ARG A 75 -7.20 -2.69 24.62
N ALA A 76 -6.72 -3.38 25.66
CA ALA A 76 -6.12 -2.73 26.81
C ALA A 76 -4.79 -2.08 26.43
N ALA A 77 -3.96 -2.80 25.67
CA ALA A 77 -2.72 -2.25 25.12
C ALA A 77 -2.98 -1.22 23.99
N GLY A 78 -4.12 -1.34 23.30
CA GLY A 78 -4.45 -0.56 22.10
C GLY A 78 -3.61 -1.02 20.91
N THR A 79 -3.48 -2.33 20.70
CA THR A 79 -2.59 -2.89 19.68
C THR A 79 -3.27 -3.90 18.77
N VAL A 80 -2.86 -3.90 17.50
CA VAL A 80 -3.18 -4.92 16.52
C VAL A 80 -1.87 -5.48 15.98
N SER A 81 -1.71 -6.80 16.02
CA SER A 81 -0.55 -7.50 15.49
C SER A 81 -0.93 -8.45 14.37
N ASN A 82 -0.09 -8.49 13.34
CA ASN A 82 -0.19 -9.51 12.30
C ASN A 82 0.58 -10.76 12.75
N THR A 83 -0.16 -11.75 13.22
CA THR A 83 0.38 -13.05 13.67
C THR A 83 0.31 -14.13 12.58
N GLY A 84 -0.07 -13.73 11.36
CA GLY A 84 -0.14 -14.56 10.17
C GLY A 84 1.13 -14.53 9.33
N ASN A 85 1.05 -15.03 8.10
CA ASN A 85 2.13 -15.01 7.11
C ASN A 85 1.79 -14.20 5.85
N THR A 86 0.72 -13.40 5.88
CA THR A 86 0.32 -12.53 4.78
C THR A 86 -0.04 -11.15 5.28
N TRP A 87 0.20 -10.11 4.48
CA TRP A 87 -0.17 -8.75 4.83
C TRP A 87 -1.69 -8.51 4.82
N PHE A 88 -2.13 -7.52 5.60
CA PHE A 88 -3.46 -6.95 5.53
C PHE A 88 -3.42 -5.44 5.82
N LYS A 89 -4.47 -4.72 5.43
CA LYS A 89 -4.62 -3.30 5.77
C LYS A 89 -5.48 -3.19 7.03
N LEU A 90 -5.02 -2.43 8.01
CA LEU A 90 -5.80 -2.04 9.19
C LEU A 90 -6.35 -0.64 8.94
N LEU A 91 -7.65 -0.45 9.10
CA LEU A 91 -8.33 0.84 9.04
C LEU A 91 -8.92 1.13 10.42
N ILE A 92 -8.49 2.24 11.04
CA ILE A 92 -8.96 2.67 12.35
C ILE A 92 -9.74 3.95 12.15
N LYS A 93 -11.06 3.87 12.31
CA LYS A 93 -11.89 5.07 12.34
C LYS A 93 -11.97 5.68 13.75
N PRO A 94 -12.04 7.02 13.86
CA PRO A 94 -12.06 7.70 15.16
C PRO A 94 -13.36 7.55 15.95
N GLY A 95 -14.46 7.09 15.33
CA GLY A 95 -15.75 6.89 15.99
C GLY A 95 -16.74 6.05 15.19
N CYS A 96 -17.95 5.84 15.72
CA CYS A 96 -18.96 5.02 15.06
C CYS A 96 -19.58 5.69 13.83
N ASP A 97 -19.75 7.02 13.85
CA ASP A 97 -20.45 7.79 12.82
C ASP A 97 -19.52 8.45 11.79
N THR A 98 -18.32 7.88 11.60
CA THR A 98 -17.25 8.49 10.81
C THR A 98 -17.12 7.85 9.43
N THR A 99 -16.75 8.68 8.44
CA THR A 99 -16.58 8.22 7.06
C THR A 99 -15.31 7.37 6.90
N GLU A 100 -15.09 6.78 5.73
CA GLU A 100 -13.83 6.05 5.48
C GLU A 100 -12.62 6.98 5.33
N GLU A 101 -12.84 8.19 4.83
CA GLU A 101 -11.80 9.20 4.56
C GLU A 101 -11.22 9.80 5.84
N GLU A 102 -11.99 9.77 6.92
CA GLU A 102 -11.59 10.21 8.26
C GLU A 102 -10.79 9.15 9.03
N GLY A 103 -10.65 7.95 8.48
CA GLY A 103 -9.95 6.84 9.10
C GLY A 103 -8.47 6.78 8.72
N ASP A 104 -7.63 6.49 9.70
CA ASP A 104 -6.22 6.22 9.46
C ASP A 104 -6.01 4.76 9.02
N ALA A 105 -5.04 4.53 8.13
CA ALA A 105 -4.77 3.21 7.61
C ALA A 105 -3.29 2.80 7.66
N TRP A 106 -3.07 1.52 7.95
CA TRP A 106 -1.74 0.90 8.00
C TRP A 106 -1.72 -0.40 7.20
N TYR A 107 -0.60 -0.68 6.55
CA TYR A 107 -0.32 -1.99 5.97
C TYR A 107 0.53 -2.80 6.95
N LEU A 108 -0.02 -3.87 7.51
CA LEU A 108 0.70 -4.74 8.46
C LEU A 108 1.22 -5.96 7.72
N ARG A 109 2.53 -6.08 7.62
CA ARG A 109 3.22 -7.29 7.15
C ARG A 109 3.28 -8.33 8.28
N PRO A 110 3.61 -9.59 7.99
CA PRO A 110 3.82 -10.61 9.01
C PRO A 110 4.77 -10.13 10.11
N GLY A 111 4.31 -10.18 11.37
CA GLY A 111 5.07 -9.73 12.55
C GLY A 111 4.95 -8.24 12.88
N ASP A 112 4.40 -7.40 12.00
CA ASP A 112 4.20 -5.98 12.30
C ASP A 112 3.12 -5.80 13.40
N VAL A 113 3.31 -4.77 14.23
CA VAL A 113 2.38 -4.39 15.31
C VAL A 113 2.07 -2.90 15.20
N VAL A 114 0.79 -2.56 15.12
CA VAL A 114 0.31 -1.18 15.23
C VAL A 114 -0.19 -0.94 16.64
N ARG A 115 0.21 0.18 17.23
CA ARG A 115 -0.29 0.64 18.53
C ARG A 115 -0.91 2.01 18.38
N GLN A 116 -2.18 2.14 18.75
CA GLN A 116 -2.91 3.41 18.70
C GLN A 116 -3.86 3.57 19.89
N ALA A 117 -3.99 4.80 20.39
CA ALA A 117 -4.87 5.09 21.51
C ALA A 117 -6.35 4.90 21.16
N SER A 118 -6.74 5.17 19.91
CA SER A 118 -8.09 4.98 19.38
C SER A 118 -8.54 3.52 19.43
N LEU A 119 -7.60 2.55 19.31
CA LEU A 119 -7.89 1.12 19.48
C LEU A 119 -8.32 0.75 20.91
N ARG A 120 -8.15 1.64 21.89
CA ARG A 120 -8.66 1.40 23.25
C ARG A 120 -10.12 1.80 23.39
N GLN A 121 -10.61 2.65 22.49
CA GLN A 121 -11.95 3.22 22.52
C GLN A 121 -12.92 2.38 21.67
N PRO A 122 -14.23 2.52 21.90
CA PRO A 122 -15.25 2.06 20.96
C PRO A 122 -15.08 2.75 19.61
N GLY A 123 -15.12 1.99 18.51
CA GLY A 123 -14.96 2.55 17.18
C GLY A 123 -15.16 1.52 16.07
N ASN A 124 -15.35 2.02 14.86
CA ASN A 124 -15.45 1.18 13.67
C ASN A 124 -14.04 0.88 13.13
N HIS A 125 -13.42 -0.19 13.63
CA HIS A 125 -12.10 -0.64 13.19
C HIS A 125 -12.22 -1.88 12.30
N TYR A 126 -11.46 -1.89 11.20
CA TYR A 126 -11.55 -2.92 10.18
C TYR A 126 -10.19 -3.47 9.80
N ILE A 127 -10.15 -4.78 9.56
CA ILE A 127 -9.08 -5.40 8.79
C ILE A 127 -9.60 -5.59 7.37
N ILE A 128 -8.87 -5.05 6.40
CA ILE A 128 -9.14 -5.19 4.99
C ILE A 128 -8.20 -6.26 4.43
N TYR A 129 -8.80 -7.35 3.96
CA TYR A 129 -8.08 -8.49 3.41
C TYR A 129 -8.89 -9.12 2.26
N ASN A 130 -8.24 -9.37 1.11
CA ASN A 130 -8.90 -9.85 -0.12
C ASN A 130 -10.15 -9.02 -0.48
N ASP A 131 -10.02 -7.69 -0.48
CA ASP A 131 -11.09 -6.74 -0.80
C ASP A 131 -12.34 -6.85 0.10
N LYS A 132 -12.21 -7.51 1.25
CA LYS A 132 -13.25 -7.64 2.26
C LYS A 132 -12.91 -6.82 3.49
N PHE A 133 -13.91 -6.11 4.01
CA PHE A 133 -13.85 -5.42 5.28
C PHE A 133 -14.28 -6.38 6.39
N ILE A 134 -13.37 -6.67 7.32
CA ILE A 134 -13.58 -7.54 8.46
C ILE A 134 -13.63 -6.65 9.69
N LYS A 135 -14.83 -6.48 10.25
CA LYS A 135 -15.02 -5.68 11.47
C LYS A 135 -14.32 -6.37 12.64
N MET A 136 -13.48 -5.64 13.36
CA MET A 136 -12.68 -6.20 14.46
C MET A 136 -13.49 -6.38 15.74
N THR A 137 -14.44 -5.48 16.00
CA THR A 137 -15.23 -5.43 17.22
C THR A 137 -16.70 -5.08 16.92
N LYS A 138 -17.60 -5.34 17.87
CA LYS A 138 -19.03 -5.04 17.73
C LYS A 138 -19.46 -3.78 18.50
N ASP A 139 -18.54 -2.83 18.74
CA ASP A 139 -18.84 -1.70 19.62
C ASP A 139 -19.80 -0.69 19.00
N CYS A 140 -19.79 -0.57 17.68
CA CYS A 140 -20.70 0.30 16.94
C CYS A 140 -21.86 -0.50 16.35
N PRO A 141 -23.10 0.03 16.42
CA PRO A 141 -24.27 -0.59 15.82
C PRO A 141 -24.08 -0.77 14.30
N VAL A 142 -24.74 -1.79 13.75
CA VAL A 142 -24.85 -2.00 12.31
C VAL A 142 -26.12 -1.28 11.90
N ASN A 143 -25.99 -0.11 11.26
CA ASN A 143 -27.14 0.56 10.65
C ASN A 143 -27.46 -0.08 9.29
#